data_AF-A0A8D3A1R3-F1
#
_entry.id   AF-A0A8D3A1R3-F1
#
_cell.length_a   1.000
_cell.length_b   1.000
_cell.length_c   1.000
_cell.angle_alpha   90.00
_cell.angle_beta   90.00
_cell.angle_gamma   90.00
#
_symmetry.space_group_name_H-M   'P 1'
#
loop_
_entity.id
_entity.type
_entity.pdbx_description
1 polymer ?
#
loop_
_entity_poly.entity_id
_entity_poly.type
_entity_poly.pdbx_seq_one_letter_code
_entity_poly.pdbx_strand_id
1 'polypeptide(L)'
;INTNADRPHLPAPPVVTDAMAPNPKLTYVDRVVMEIIETERMYVKDLRSIVEDYLAHIIDMSDLPIRPEQVCSLFGNIEDIYEFNSELLQSLDMCENDPVAVARCFVDKSEYFEIYTQYCTNYPNSVAALTDCMRSKTLAKFFRDRQAALRRSLPLGSFLLKPVQRILKYHLLLQEIAKHFGPDEEGYEVVQEAIDTMTGVAWYINDMKRKHEHAVRVQVRTSCHTCTCNILKKCICVTAMQC
;
A
#
# COMPACT_ATOMS: atom_id res chain seq x y z
N ILE A 1 -66.80 -30.33 -14.79
CA ILE A 1 -65.79 -29.78 -15.72
C ILE A 1 -66.01 -28.28 -15.77
N ASN A 2 -65.34 -27.52 -14.90
CA ASN A 2 -64.75 -26.23 -15.26
C ASN A 2 -63.78 -25.81 -14.15
N THR A 3 -62.55 -25.55 -14.56
CA THR A 3 -61.34 -25.36 -13.75
C THR A 3 -61.20 -23.89 -13.33
N ASN A 4 -61.33 -23.58 -12.05
CA ASN A 4 -60.83 -22.32 -11.50
C ASN A 4 -59.36 -22.52 -11.12
N ALA A 5 -58.47 -22.13 -12.04
CA ALA A 5 -57.04 -22.12 -11.83
C ALA A 5 -56.66 -20.88 -10.98
N ASP A 6 -56.06 -21.20 -9.84
CA ASP A 6 -55.39 -20.31 -8.89
C ASP A 6 -54.28 -19.51 -9.59
N ARG A 7 -54.29 -18.16 -9.50
CA ARG A 7 -53.17 -17.32 -9.97
C ARG A 7 -52.24 -17.03 -8.79
N PRO A 8 -50.96 -17.43 -8.83
CA PRO A 8 -50.02 -17.10 -7.78
C PRO A 8 -49.67 -15.60 -7.80
N HIS A 9 -49.86 -14.95 -6.65
CA HIS A 9 -49.35 -13.60 -6.37
C HIS A 9 -47.81 -13.63 -6.42
N LEU A 10 -47.23 -12.98 -7.43
CA LEU A 10 -45.80 -12.73 -7.49
C LEU A 10 -45.45 -11.57 -6.54
N PRO A 11 -44.38 -11.68 -5.73
CA PRO A 11 -43.89 -10.59 -4.90
C PRO A 11 -43.29 -9.49 -5.78
N ALA A 12 -43.56 -8.23 -5.43
CA ALA A 12 -43.04 -7.05 -6.11
C ALA A 12 -41.49 -7.06 -6.13
N PRO A 13 -40.86 -6.59 -7.22
CA PRO A 13 -39.41 -6.49 -7.30
C PRO A 13 -38.87 -5.51 -6.25
N PRO A 14 -37.65 -5.74 -5.73
CA PRO A 14 -37.08 -4.90 -4.69
C PRO A 14 -36.88 -3.49 -5.22
N VAL A 15 -37.32 -2.52 -4.41
CA VAL A 15 -37.11 -1.09 -4.59
C VAL A 15 -35.62 -0.86 -4.86
N VAL A 16 -35.31 -0.42 -6.09
CA VAL A 16 -33.98 0.05 -6.47
C VAL A 16 -33.71 1.29 -5.62
N THR A 17 -32.84 1.16 -4.63
CA THR A 17 -32.36 2.30 -3.85
C THR A 17 -31.60 3.24 -4.79
N ASP A 18 -32.09 4.46 -4.89
CA ASP A 18 -31.64 5.58 -5.76
C ASP A 18 -30.25 6.15 -5.38
N ALA A 19 -29.38 5.34 -4.78
CA ALA A 19 -28.13 5.78 -4.17
C ALA A 19 -26.90 5.72 -5.10
N MET A 20 -27.07 5.34 -6.37
CA MET A 20 -25.98 5.29 -7.36
C MET A 20 -26.39 5.79 -8.75
N ALA A 21 -27.34 6.72 -8.84
CA ALA A 21 -27.54 7.48 -10.06
C ALA A 21 -26.35 8.46 -10.24
N PRO A 22 -25.68 8.51 -11.41
CA PRO A 22 -24.65 9.51 -11.67
C PRO A 22 -25.28 10.90 -11.52
N ASN A 23 -24.76 11.73 -10.60
CA ASN A 23 -25.23 13.09 -10.43
C ASN A 23 -24.99 13.86 -11.75
N PRO A 24 -26.04 14.33 -12.44
CA PRO A 24 -25.92 14.93 -13.77
C PRO A 24 -25.24 16.30 -13.78
N LYS A 25 -24.80 16.80 -12.62
CA LYS A 25 -24.14 18.11 -12.46
C LYS A 25 -22.61 18.04 -12.32
N LEU A 26 -22.03 16.87 -12.11
CA LEU A 26 -20.57 16.72 -11.95
C LEU A 26 -19.91 16.47 -13.30
N THR A 27 -18.90 17.28 -13.62
CA THR A 27 -18.04 17.05 -14.78
C THR A 27 -17.25 15.75 -14.58
N TYR A 28 -16.63 15.24 -15.64
CA TYR A 28 -15.77 14.06 -15.52
C TYR A 28 -14.57 14.36 -14.60
N VAL A 29 -13.97 15.54 -14.73
CA VAL A 29 -12.85 15.99 -13.89
C VAL A 29 -13.25 16.00 -12.42
N ASP A 30 -14.45 16.50 -12.08
CA ASP A 30 -14.94 16.50 -10.69
C ASP A 30 -15.01 15.09 -10.12
N ARG A 31 -15.41 14.10 -10.93
CA ARG A 31 -15.48 12.69 -10.49
C ARG A 31 -14.10 12.11 -10.23
N VAL A 32 -13.12 12.44 -11.07
CA VAL A 32 -11.73 11.99 -10.89
C VAL A 32 -11.12 12.63 -9.64
N VAL A 33 -11.37 13.92 -9.41
CA VAL A 33 -10.92 14.62 -8.20
C VAL A 33 -11.56 14.02 -6.95
N MET A 34 -12.87 13.80 -6.96
CA MET A 34 -13.56 13.11 -5.87
C MET A 34 -13.00 11.70 -5.65
N GLU A 35 -12.72 10.94 -6.71
CA GLU A 35 -12.10 9.62 -6.60
C GLU A 35 -10.72 9.70 -5.92
N ILE A 36 -9.88 10.67 -6.28
CA ILE A 36 -8.56 10.87 -5.63
C ILE A 36 -8.73 11.05 -4.12
N ILE A 37 -9.61 11.98 -3.71
CA ILE A 37 -9.82 12.34 -2.30
C ILE A 37 -10.47 11.17 -1.53
N GLU A 38 -11.51 10.56 -2.07
CA GLU A 38 -12.20 9.45 -1.41
C GLU A 38 -11.30 8.22 -1.26
N THR A 39 -10.55 7.89 -2.32
CA THR A 39 -9.60 6.78 -2.26
C THR A 39 -8.42 7.07 -1.34
N GLU A 40 -8.00 8.34 -1.20
CA GLU A 40 -6.98 8.74 -0.22
C GLU A 40 -7.51 8.60 1.21
N ARG A 41 -8.75 9.04 1.47
CA ARG A 41 -9.39 8.89 2.78
C ARG A 41 -9.48 7.42 3.20
N MET A 42 -9.85 6.54 2.28
CA MET A 42 -9.85 5.09 2.53
C MET A 42 -8.45 4.54 2.80
N TYR A 43 -7.45 5.00 2.02
CA TYR A 43 -6.07 4.57 2.17
C TYR A 43 -5.49 4.99 3.53
N VAL A 44 -5.63 6.26 3.93
CA VAL A 44 -5.19 6.76 5.24
C VAL A 44 -5.90 6.03 6.39
N LYS A 45 -7.20 5.74 6.26
CA LYS A 45 -7.93 4.93 7.25
C LYS A 45 -7.37 3.52 7.39
N ASP A 46 -6.96 2.91 6.28
CA ASP A 46 -6.32 1.60 6.29
C ASP A 46 -4.91 1.66 6.91
N LEU A 47 -4.12 2.70 6.61
CA LEU A 47 -2.82 2.96 7.24
C LEU A 47 -2.94 3.13 8.75
N ARG A 48 -3.89 3.97 9.19
CA ARG A 48 -4.18 4.17 10.61
C ARG A 48 -4.47 2.86 11.32
N SER A 49 -5.24 1.97 10.69
CA SER A 49 -5.54 0.66 11.26
C SER A 49 -4.30 -0.21 11.40
N ILE A 50 -3.34 -0.13 10.47
CA ILE A 50 -2.05 -0.83 10.62
C ILE A 50 -1.29 -0.30 11.85
N VAL A 51 -1.20 1.03 12.00
CA VAL A 51 -0.45 1.69 13.08
C VAL A 51 -1.13 1.51 14.44
N GLU A 52 -2.38 1.97 14.58
CA GLU A 52 -3.10 1.99 15.86
C GLU A 52 -3.62 0.61 16.26
N ASP A 53 -4.10 -0.19 15.30
CA ASP A 53 -4.73 -1.46 15.66
C ASP A 53 -3.76 -2.65 15.65
N TYR A 54 -2.67 -2.63 14.90
CA TYR A 54 -1.70 -3.73 14.90
C TYR A 54 -0.40 -3.36 15.61
N LEU A 55 0.29 -2.31 15.15
CA LEU A 55 1.61 -1.96 15.68
C LEU A 55 1.54 -1.54 17.15
N ALA A 56 0.72 -0.55 17.50
CA ALA A 56 0.56 -0.11 18.89
C ALA A 56 0.12 -1.27 19.81
N HIS A 57 -0.83 -2.09 19.34
CA HIS A 57 -1.30 -3.24 20.12
C HIS A 57 -0.23 -4.32 20.35
N ILE A 58 0.70 -4.51 19.40
CA ILE A 58 1.86 -5.39 19.58
C ILE A 58 2.83 -4.80 20.61
N ILE A 59 3.06 -3.49 20.58
CA ILE A 59 3.95 -2.79 21.51
C ILE A 59 3.40 -2.83 22.94
N ASP A 60 2.09 -2.64 23.11
CA ASP A 60 1.43 -2.66 24.41
C ASP A 60 1.40 -4.06 25.07
N MET A 61 1.43 -5.13 24.26
CA MET A 61 1.39 -6.50 24.75
C MET A 61 2.79 -7.07 24.99
N SER A 62 3.25 -6.93 26.23
CA SER A 62 4.56 -7.41 26.70
C SER A 62 4.79 -8.94 26.63
N ASP A 63 3.75 -9.75 26.45
CA ASP A 63 3.80 -11.22 26.47
C ASP A 63 3.83 -11.88 25.09
N LEU A 64 3.72 -11.10 24.00
CA LEU A 64 3.84 -11.65 22.66
C LEU A 64 5.29 -12.07 22.38
N PRO A 65 5.52 -13.29 21.84
CA PRO A 65 6.85 -13.77 21.49
C PRO A 65 7.33 -13.17 20.15
N ILE A 66 7.28 -11.84 20.01
CA ILE A 66 7.76 -11.09 18.85
C ILE A 66 8.87 -10.13 19.30
N ARG A 67 10.03 -10.21 18.64
CA ARG A 67 11.18 -9.38 19.00
C ARG A 67 11.07 -7.98 18.38
N PRO A 68 11.62 -6.93 19.02
CA PRO A 68 11.63 -5.58 18.45
C PRO A 68 12.16 -5.54 17.01
N GLU A 69 13.20 -6.30 16.69
CA GLU A 69 13.77 -6.35 15.33
C GLU A 69 12.80 -6.96 14.31
N GLN A 70 11.97 -7.91 14.75
CA GLN A 70 10.92 -8.50 13.90
C GLN A 70 9.77 -7.50 13.68
N VAL A 71 9.43 -6.70 14.69
CA VAL A 71 8.44 -5.61 14.56
C VAL A 71 8.95 -4.56 13.56
N CYS A 72 10.20 -4.10 13.71
CA CYS A 72 10.81 -3.16 12.77
C CYS A 72 10.86 -3.73 11.35
N SER A 73 11.23 -5.02 11.19
CA SER A 73 11.25 -5.66 9.87
C SER A 73 9.85 -5.79 9.26
N LEU A 74 8.85 -6.12 10.08
CA LEU A 74 7.46 -6.31 9.67
C LEU A 74 6.82 -5.00 9.20
N PHE A 75 6.95 -3.93 9.98
CA PHE A 75 6.24 -2.67 9.72
C PHE A 75 7.08 -1.65 8.96
N GLY A 76 8.42 -1.76 8.95
CA GLY A 76 9.29 -0.79 8.29
C GLY A 76 9.04 0.63 8.79
N ASN A 77 8.95 1.58 7.86
CA ASN A 77 8.61 2.97 8.14
C ASN A 77 7.11 3.28 7.89
N ILE A 78 6.19 2.36 8.21
CA ILE A 78 4.76 2.57 7.97
C ILE A 78 4.17 3.77 8.73
N GLU A 79 4.75 4.13 9.88
CA GLU A 79 4.33 5.31 10.65
C GLU A 79 4.61 6.60 9.88
N ASP A 80 5.81 6.73 9.30
CA ASP A 80 6.15 7.86 8.42
C ASP A 80 5.22 7.93 7.19
N ILE A 81 4.88 6.78 6.61
CA ILE A 81 3.89 6.70 5.52
C ILE A 81 2.53 7.21 6.03
N TYR A 82 2.08 6.77 7.20
CA TYR A 82 0.80 7.19 7.75
C TYR A 82 0.74 8.70 8.04
N GLU A 83 1.77 9.25 8.67
CA GLU A 83 1.89 10.67 8.97
C GLU A 83 1.83 11.52 7.69
N PHE A 84 2.71 11.22 6.73
CA PHE A 84 2.76 11.94 5.46
C PHE A 84 1.43 11.91 4.69
N ASN A 85 0.80 10.75 4.55
CA ASN A 85 -0.45 10.66 3.80
C ASN A 85 -1.64 11.27 4.57
N SER A 86 -1.56 11.36 5.90
CA SER A 86 -2.55 12.10 6.69
C SER A 86 -2.46 13.61 6.42
N GLU A 87 -1.25 14.16 6.31
CA GLU A 87 -1.03 15.56 5.92
C GLU A 87 -1.42 15.83 4.46
N LEU A 88 -1.11 14.89 3.55
CA LEU A 88 -1.55 14.97 2.16
C LEU A 88 -3.08 14.98 2.08
N LEU A 89 -3.77 14.08 2.77
CA LEU A 89 -5.23 14.05 2.84
C LEU A 89 -5.81 15.35 3.41
N GLN A 90 -5.20 15.90 4.46
CA GLN A 90 -5.63 17.19 4.99
C GLN A 90 -5.50 18.30 3.94
N SER A 91 -4.42 18.32 3.16
CA SER A 91 -4.22 19.29 2.08
C SER A 91 -5.27 19.12 0.99
N LEU A 92 -5.54 17.87 0.58
CA LEU A 92 -6.53 17.52 -0.44
C LEU A 92 -7.97 17.88 -0.03
N ASP A 93 -8.32 17.68 1.25
CA ASP A 93 -9.64 18.05 1.79
C ASP A 93 -9.88 19.57 1.75
N MET A 94 -8.81 20.38 1.72
CA MET A 94 -8.88 21.84 1.62
C MET A 94 -8.96 22.36 0.18
N CYS A 95 -8.82 21.49 -0.83
CA CYS A 95 -8.84 21.89 -2.24
C CYS A 95 -10.23 22.17 -2.82
N GLU A 96 -11.32 21.95 -2.06
CA GLU A 96 -12.71 22.18 -2.52
C GLU A 96 -13.10 21.49 -3.84
N ASN A 97 -12.43 20.37 -4.17
CA ASN A 97 -12.53 19.64 -5.45
C ASN A 97 -11.97 20.39 -6.68
N ASP A 98 -11.13 21.41 -6.50
CA ASP A 98 -10.42 22.06 -7.60
C ASP A 98 -9.28 21.18 -8.14
N PRO A 99 -9.28 20.79 -9.43
CA PRO A 99 -8.25 19.93 -10.02
C PRO A 99 -6.83 20.55 -9.95
N VAL A 100 -6.71 21.87 -10.05
CA VAL A 100 -5.41 22.56 -10.03
C VAL A 100 -4.84 22.56 -8.61
N ALA A 101 -5.66 22.87 -7.59
CA ALA A 101 -5.26 22.79 -6.19
C ALA A 101 -4.89 21.35 -5.77
N VAL A 102 -5.63 20.35 -6.25
CA VAL A 102 -5.30 18.94 -6.03
C VAL A 102 -3.95 18.58 -6.65
N ALA A 103 -3.70 18.96 -7.90
CA ALA A 103 -2.41 18.74 -8.55
C ALA A 103 -1.26 19.42 -7.79
N ARG A 104 -1.47 20.66 -7.34
CA ARG A 104 -0.48 21.42 -6.58
C ARG A 104 -0.07 20.73 -5.27
N CYS A 105 -0.99 20.06 -4.58
CA CYS A 105 -0.67 19.27 -3.38
C CYS A 105 0.44 18.23 -3.64
N PHE A 106 0.46 17.61 -4.83
CA PHE A 106 1.48 16.62 -5.18
C PHE A 106 2.83 17.26 -5.53
N VAL A 107 2.81 18.42 -6.18
CA VAL A 107 4.03 19.18 -6.50
C VAL A 107 4.69 19.69 -5.22
N ASP A 108 3.91 20.35 -4.35
CA ASP A 108 4.39 20.94 -3.09
C ASP A 108 4.97 19.90 -2.13
N LYS A 109 4.49 18.65 -2.21
CA LYS A 109 4.93 17.54 -1.36
C LYS A 109 5.92 16.58 -2.04
N SER A 110 6.40 16.92 -3.24
CA SER A 110 7.20 16.04 -4.09
C SER A 110 8.41 15.39 -3.39
N GLU A 111 9.18 16.18 -2.64
CA GLU A 111 10.39 15.71 -1.93
C GLU A 111 10.06 14.67 -0.85
N TYR A 112 8.91 14.82 -0.17
CA TYR A 112 8.50 13.94 0.92
C TYR A 112 8.09 12.54 0.45
N PHE A 113 7.79 12.34 -0.83
CA PHE A 113 7.49 11.00 -1.36
C PHE A 113 8.70 10.06 -1.31
N GLU A 114 9.91 10.54 -1.00
CA GLU A 114 11.11 9.71 -0.85
C GLU A 114 10.94 8.58 0.19
N ILE A 115 10.11 8.79 1.22
CA ILE A 115 9.80 7.79 2.26
C ILE A 115 9.21 6.49 1.68
N TYR A 116 8.53 6.57 0.53
CA TYR A 116 8.00 5.40 -0.16
C TYR A 116 9.11 4.54 -0.76
N THR A 117 10.27 5.12 -1.09
CA THR A 117 11.45 4.36 -1.54
C THR A 117 11.92 3.42 -0.43
N GLN A 118 12.05 3.94 0.79
CA GLN A 118 12.41 3.13 1.96
C GLN A 118 11.37 2.04 2.21
N TYR A 119 10.07 2.37 2.16
CA TYR A 119 9.02 1.40 2.38
C TYR A 119 9.04 0.28 1.32
N CYS A 120 9.11 0.64 0.04
CA CYS A 120 9.06 -0.31 -1.07
C CYS A 120 10.30 -1.20 -1.15
N THR A 121 11.47 -0.69 -0.77
CA THR A 121 12.71 -1.48 -0.69
C THR A 121 12.68 -2.44 0.50
N ASN A 122 12.06 -2.06 1.62
CA ASN A 122 11.89 -2.93 2.79
C ASN A 122 10.72 -3.92 2.68
N TYR A 123 9.71 -3.67 1.84
CA TYR A 123 8.50 -4.49 1.74
C TYR A 123 8.75 -6.02 1.61
N PRO A 124 9.75 -6.51 0.86
CA PRO A 124 10.10 -7.94 0.86
C PRO A 124 10.45 -8.49 2.26
N ASN A 125 11.14 -7.70 3.09
CA ASN A 125 11.44 -8.07 4.48
C ASN A 125 10.18 -8.09 5.33
N SER A 126 9.25 -7.14 5.13
CA SER A 126 7.95 -7.15 5.80
C SER A 126 7.18 -8.44 5.53
N VAL A 127 7.16 -8.90 4.28
CA VAL A 127 6.52 -10.17 3.89
C VAL A 127 7.22 -11.37 4.53
N ALA A 128 8.55 -11.39 4.54
CA ALA A 128 9.32 -12.47 5.18
C ALA A 128 9.09 -12.52 6.70
N ALA A 129 9.16 -11.36 7.38
CA ALA A 129 8.92 -11.23 8.82
C ALA A 129 7.49 -11.66 9.19
N LEU A 130 6.48 -11.26 8.40
CA LEU A 130 5.11 -11.73 8.60
C LEU A 130 5.00 -13.25 8.44
N THR A 131 5.63 -13.80 7.41
CA THR A 131 5.65 -15.24 7.16
C THR A 131 6.27 -16.01 8.33
N ASP A 132 7.39 -15.52 8.87
CA ASP A 132 8.02 -16.12 10.04
C ASP A 132 7.16 -15.98 11.31
N CYS A 133 6.49 -14.84 11.50
CA CYS A 133 5.52 -14.69 12.59
C CYS A 133 4.39 -15.73 12.47
N MET A 134 3.89 -15.98 11.27
CA MET A 134 2.82 -16.95 11.02
C MET A 134 3.23 -18.41 11.27
N ARG A 135 4.54 -18.71 11.38
CA ARG A 135 5.03 -20.04 11.80
C ARG A 135 4.88 -20.27 13.31
N SER A 136 4.83 -19.21 14.11
CA SER A 136 4.53 -19.30 15.54
C SER A 136 3.02 -19.45 15.74
N LYS A 137 2.58 -20.53 16.40
CA LYS A 137 1.15 -20.75 16.69
C LYS A 137 0.53 -19.60 17.49
N THR A 138 1.30 -19.02 18.43
CA THR A 138 0.87 -17.90 19.27
C THR A 138 0.67 -16.63 18.44
N LEU A 139 1.65 -16.24 17.63
CA LEU A 139 1.55 -15.04 16.79
C LEU A 139 0.50 -15.21 15.69
N ALA A 140 0.43 -16.39 15.07
CA ALA A 140 -0.59 -16.68 14.07
C ALA A 140 -2.01 -16.61 14.66
N LYS A 141 -2.20 -17.05 15.91
CA LYS A 141 -3.47 -16.88 16.62
C LYS A 141 -3.74 -15.39 16.89
N PHE A 142 -2.75 -14.66 17.38
CA PHE A 142 -2.85 -13.22 17.62
C PHE A 142 -3.32 -12.45 16.37
N PHE A 143 -2.64 -12.61 15.23
CA PHE A 143 -3.02 -11.91 14.00
C PHE A 143 -4.43 -12.27 13.51
N ARG A 144 -4.85 -13.55 13.65
CA ARG A 144 -6.22 -13.96 13.31
C ARG A 144 -7.27 -13.34 14.23
N ASP A 145 -7.02 -13.38 15.54
CA ASP A 145 -7.94 -12.81 16.54
C ASP A 145 -8.06 -11.30 16.34
N ARG A 146 -6.93 -10.62 16.07
CA ARG A 146 -6.93 -9.18 15.80
C ARG A 146 -7.68 -8.84 14.51
N GLN A 147 -7.46 -9.60 13.43
CA GLN A 147 -8.21 -9.44 12.20
C GLN A 147 -9.72 -9.61 12.41
N ALA A 148 -10.13 -10.61 13.21
CA ALA A 148 -11.53 -10.86 13.54
C ALA A 148 -12.13 -9.72 14.39
N ALA A 149 -11.41 -9.24 15.40
CA ALA A 149 -11.83 -8.12 16.24
C ALA A 149 -12.05 -6.83 15.43
N LEU A 150 -11.18 -6.57 14.45
CA LEU A 150 -11.29 -5.43 13.54
C LEU A 150 -12.30 -5.64 12.40
N ARG A 151 -12.94 -6.82 12.33
CA ARG A 151 -13.89 -7.21 11.26
C ARG A 151 -13.31 -7.01 9.86
N ARG A 152 -12.02 -7.26 9.68
CA ARG A 152 -11.32 -7.10 8.39
C ARG A 152 -11.44 -8.37 7.56
N SER A 153 -11.86 -8.21 6.31
CA SER A 153 -11.99 -9.32 5.36
C SER A 153 -10.64 -9.84 4.86
N LEU A 154 -9.63 -8.96 4.80
CA LEU A 154 -8.29 -9.29 4.30
C LEU A 154 -7.28 -9.45 5.45
N PRO A 155 -6.24 -10.28 5.29
CA PRO A 155 -5.16 -10.40 6.25
C PRO A 155 -4.24 -9.18 6.25
N LEU A 156 -3.47 -8.99 7.33
CA LEU A 156 -2.52 -7.88 7.50
C LEU A 156 -1.58 -7.70 6.29
N GLY A 157 -1.08 -8.79 5.71
CA GLY A 157 -0.20 -8.72 4.53
C GLY A 157 -0.82 -7.99 3.33
N SER A 158 -2.14 -8.07 3.13
CA SER A 158 -2.83 -7.32 2.08
C SER A 158 -2.87 -5.82 2.35
N PHE A 159 -2.90 -5.42 3.62
CA PHE A 159 -2.84 -4.01 4.02
C PHE A 159 -1.42 -3.45 3.88
N LEU A 160 -0.39 -4.23 4.23
CA LEU A 160 1.02 -3.85 4.05
C LEU A 160 1.41 -3.68 2.57
N LEU A 161 0.67 -4.27 1.63
CA LEU A 161 0.89 -4.06 0.20
C LEU A 161 0.32 -2.72 -0.32
N LYS A 162 -0.62 -2.10 0.41
CA LYS A 162 -1.32 -0.89 -0.05
C LYS A 162 -0.40 0.29 -0.37
N PRO A 163 0.64 0.61 0.43
CA PRO A 163 1.56 1.71 0.07
C PRO A 163 2.30 1.49 -1.25
N VAL A 164 2.75 0.25 -1.49
CA VAL A 164 3.40 -0.14 -2.75
C VAL A 164 2.45 0.01 -3.94
N GLN A 165 1.16 -0.22 -3.73
CA GLN A 165 0.14 -0.05 -4.77
C GLN A 165 -0.25 1.42 -4.95
N ARG A 166 -0.37 2.19 -3.86
CA ARG A 166 -0.88 3.56 -3.90
C ARG A 166 0.08 4.48 -4.64
N ILE A 167 1.38 4.36 -4.38
CA ILE A 167 2.39 5.22 -5.00
C ILE A 167 2.42 5.09 -6.54
N LEU A 168 2.05 3.92 -7.07
CA LEU A 168 1.95 3.65 -8.51
C LEU A 168 0.63 4.12 -9.14
N LYS A 169 -0.29 4.67 -8.35
CA LYS A 169 -1.60 5.14 -8.84
C LYS A 169 -1.69 6.65 -8.97
N TYR A 170 -0.91 7.41 -8.21
CA TYR A 170 -1.02 8.88 -8.22
C TYR A 170 -0.84 9.48 -9.61
N HIS A 171 0.19 9.07 -10.35
CA HIS A 171 0.42 9.57 -11.72
C HIS A 171 -0.72 9.17 -12.68
N LEU A 172 -1.35 8.01 -12.50
CA LEU A 172 -2.48 7.56 -13.34
C LEU A 172 -3.74 8.40 -13.08
N LEU A 173 -4.00 8.71 -11.80
CA LEU A 173 -5.13 9.55 -11.42
C LEU A 173 -4.97 10.99 -11.91
N LEU A 174 -3.76 11.55 -11.81
CA LEU A 174 -3.45 12.88 -12.34
C LEU A 174 -3.53 12.93 -13.87
N GLN A 175 -3.08 11.88 -14.56
CA GLN A 175 -3.27 11.75 -16.02
C GLN A 175 -4.75 11.72 -16.40
N GLU A 176 -5.59 11.12 -15.57
CA GLU A 176 -7.04 11.07 -15.81
C GLU A 176 -7.69 12.45 -15.68
N ILE A 177 -7.18 13.33 -14.80
CA ILE A 177 -7.54 14.75 -14.77
C ILE A 177 -7.17 15.42 -16.10
N ALA A 178 -5.90 15.31 -16.52
CA ALA A 178 -5.39 15.99 -17.72
C ALA A 178 -6.08 15.57 -19.03
N LYS A 179 -6.65 14.37 -19.11
CA LYS A 179 -7.45 13.95 -20.28
C LYS A 179 -8.72 14.78 -20.49
N HIS A 180 -9.24 15.35 -19.41
CA HIS A 180 -10.51 16.07 -19.39
C HIS A 180 -10.39 17.52 -18.91
N PHE A 181 -9.18 17.95 -18.55
CA PHE A 181 -8.80 19.32 -18.23
C PHE A 181 -7.99 19.86 -19.42
N GLY A 182 -8.57 20.77 -20.21
CA GLY A 182 -8.02 21.18 -21.50
C GLY A 182 -6.70 21.97 -21.39
N PRO A 183 -5.81 21.92 -22.40
CA PRO A 183 -4.56 22.69 -22.41
C PRO A 183 -4.75 24.22 -22.35
N ASP A 184 -5.94 24.70 -22.74
CA ASP A 184 -6.31 26.12 -22.69
C ASP A 184 -6.90 26.54 -21.32
N GLU A 185 -7.10 25.59 -20.40
CA GLU A 185 -7.59 25.86 -19.05
C GLU A 185 -6.48 26.41 -18.15
N GLU A 186 -6.82 27.41 -17.34
CA GLU A 186 -5.88 28.03 -16.41
C GLU A 186 -5.38 26.99 -15.39
N GLY A 187 -4.06 26.86 -15.24
CA GLY A 187 -3.45 25.90 -14.33
C GLY A 187 -3.16 24.51 -14.91
N TYR A 188 -3.38 24.28 -16.22
CA TYR A 188 -3.04 23.01 -16.88
C TYR A 188 -1.57 22.64 -16.70
N GLU A 189 -0.67 23.63 -16.72
CA GLU A 189 0.76 23.46 -16.47
C GLU A 189 1.08 22.84 -15.10
N VAL A 190 0.29 23.16 -14.07
CA VAL A 190 0.44 22.58 -12.71
C VAL A 190 0.02 21.12 -12.71
N VAL A 191 -1.05 20.79 -13.44
CA VAL A 191 -1.50 19.39 -13.61
C VAL A 191 -0.43 18.59 -14.33
N GLN A 192 0.17 19.14 -15.39
CA GLN A 192 1.25 18.48 -16.13
C GLN A 192 2.50 18.29 -15.26
N GLU A 193 2.88 19.31 -14.49
CA GLU A 193 4.00 19.23 -13.54
C GLU A 193 3.76 18.11 -12.51
N ALA A 194 2.56 18.05 -11.91
CA ALA A 194 2.21 17.00 -10.96
C ALA A 194 2.31 15.58 -11.56
N ILE A 195 1.88 15.42 -12.83
CA ILE A 195 2.02 14.14 -13.56
C ILE A 195 3.49 13.76 -13.70
N ASP A 196 4.32 14.70 -14.14
CA ASP A 196 5.75 14.47 -14.35
C ASP A 196 6.47 14.14 -13.04
N THR A 197 6.16 14.87 -11.97
CA THR A 197 6.63 14.62 -10.61
C THR A 197 6.29 13.21 -10.16
N MET A 198 5.01 12.81 -10.20
CA MET A 198 4.59 11.51 -9.68
C MET A 198 5.04 10.35 -10.57
N THR A 199 5.22 10.59 -11.86
CA THR A 199 5.85 9.61 -12.77
C THR A 199 7.33 9.43 -12.42
N GLY A 200 8.04 10.53 -12.13
CA GLY A 200 9.43 10.51 -11.67
C GLY A 200 9.61 9.75 -10.36
N VAL A 201 8.73 9.99 -9.37
CA VAL A 201 8.70 9.26 -8.09
C VAL A 201 8.51 7.75 -8.32
N ALA A 202 7.50 7.36 -9.10
CA ALA A 202 7.24 5.95 -9.38
C ALA A 202 8.42 5.26 -10.09
N TRP A 203 9.04 5.96 -11.05
CA TRP A 203 10.24 5.48 -11.74
C TRP A 203 11.42 5.31 -10.79
N TYR A 204 11.68 6.31 -9.93
CA TYR A 204 12.78 6.29 -8.99
C TYR A 204 12.66 5.14 -7.98
N ILE A 205 11.47 4.93 -7.41
CA ILE A 205 11.21 3.81 -6.50
C ILE A 205 11.48 2.47 -7.17
N ASN A 206 11.03 2.31 -8.42
CA ASN A 206 11.26 1.07 -9.18
C ASN A 206 12.76 0.85 -9.47
N ASP A 207 13.50 1.91 -9.81
CA ASP A 207 14.96 1.83 -10.02
C ASP A 207 15.71 1.47 -8.72
N MET A 208 15.36 2.12 -7.61
CA MET A 208 15.93 1.83 -6.29
C MET A 208 15.64 0.40 -5.85
N LYS A 209 14.41 -0.08 -6.05
CA LYS A 209 14.04 -1.48 -5.79
C LYS A 209 14.90 -2.44 -6.61
N ARG A 210 15.08 -2.19 -7.91
CA ARG A 210 15.92 -3.01 -8.78
C ARG A 210 17.39 -3.03 -8.34
N LYS A 211 17.95 -1.87 -7.97
CA LYS A 211 19.33 -1.75 -7.47
C LYS A 211 19.50 -2.49 -6.14
N HIS A 212 18.55 -2.36 -5.22
CA HIS A 212 18.55 -3.07 -3.94
C HIS A 212 18.52 -4.59 -4.14
N GLU A 213 17.60 -5.10 -4.96
CA GLU A 213 17.52 -6.53 -5.29
C GLU A 213 18.81 -7.06 -5.93
N HIS A 214 19.44 -6.26 -6.81
CA HIS A 214 20.73 -6.62 -7.40
C HIS A 214 21.85 -6.68 -6.35
N ALA A 215 21.95 -5.68 -5.46
CA ALA A 215 22.93 -5.65 -4.39
C ALA A 215 22.79 -6.86 -3.45
N VAL A 216 21.57 -7.19 -3.04
CA VAL A 216 21.28 -8.37 -2.21
C VAL A 216 21.69 -9.66 -2.92
N ARG A 217 21.38 -9.83 -4.21
CA ARG A 217 21.81 -11.02 -4.98
C ARG A 217 23.33 -11.14 -5.08
N VAL A 218 24.05 -10.05 -5.29
CA VAL A 218 25.52 -10.04 -5.34
C VAL A 218 26.10 -10.40 -3.98
N GLN A 219 25.57 -9.84 -2.89
CA GLN A 219 26.04 -10.14 -1.53
C GLN A 219 25.80 -11.59 -1.12
N VAL A 220 24.67 -12.19 -1.53
CA VAL A 220 24.40 -13.63 -1.31
C VAL A 220 25.40 -14.48 -2.10
N ARG A 221 25.73 -14.11 -3.34
CA ARG A 221 26.73 -14.81 -4.15
C ARG A 221 28.13 -14.72 -3.56
N THR A 222 28.58 -13.54 -3.14
CA THR A 222 29.89 -13.38 -2.50
C THR A 222 29.97 -14.13 -1.18
N SER A 223 28.93 -14.07 -0.34
CA SER A 223 28.85 -14.84 0.91
C SER A 223 28.85 -16.36 0.67
N CYS A 224 28.17 -16.83 -0.38
CA CYS A 224 28.20 -18.24 -0.78
C CYS A 224 29.57 -18.67 -1.32
N HIS A 225 30.28 -17.82 -2.08
CA HIS A 225 31.66 -18.08 -2.51
C HIS A 225 32.64 -18.12 -1.32
N THR A 226 32.49 -17.26 -0.32
CA THR A 226 33.30 -17.30 0.90
C THR A 226 32.99 -18.56 1.73
N CYS A 227 31.72 -18.94 1.86
CA CYS A 227 31.32 -20.17 2.55
C CYS A 227 31.76 -21.45 1.83
N THR A 228 31.64 -21.52 0.49
CA THR A 228 32.14 -22.66 -0.29
C THR A 228 33.66 -22.76 -0.26
N CYS A 229 34.39 -21.64 -0.28
CA CYS A 229 35.85 -21.63 -0.10
C CYS A 229 36.26 -22.08 1.33
N ASN A 230 35.52 -21.70 2.36
CA ASN A 230 35.77 -22.13 3.74
C ASN A 230 35.37 -23.60 4.00
N ILE A 231 34.34 -24.11 3.32
CA ILE A 231 33.94 -25.53 3.37
C ILE A 231 34.94 -26.40 2.59
N LEU A 232 35.42 -25.98 1.40
CA LEU A 232 36.47 -26.70 0.68
C LEU A 232 37.81 -26.67 1.44
N LYS A 233 38.19 -25.54 2.06
CA LYS A 233 39.42 -25.47 2.89
C LYS A 233 39.35 -26.36 4.13
N LYS A 234 38.17 -26.51 4.75
CA LYS A 234 37.99 -27.47 5.86
C LYS A 234 38.02 -28.93 5.39
N CYS A 235 37.46 -29.26 4.22
CA CYS A 235 37.54 -30.62 3.69
C CYS A 235 38.97 -31.02 3.26
N ILE A 236 39.80 -30.10 2.77
CA ILE A 236 41.20 -30.41 2.41
C ILE A 236 42.08 -30.64 3.66
N CYS A 237 41.77 -29.99 4.79
CA CYS A 237 42.54 -30.16 6.02
C CYS A 237 42.23 -31.48 6.76
N VAL A 238 41.02 -32.04 6.63
CA VAL A 238 40.64 -33.29 7.32
C VAL A 238 41.23 -34.52 6.63
N THR A 239 41.45 -34.50 5.31
CA THR A 239 42.04 -35.64 4.58
C THR A 239 43.57 -35.71 4.69
N ALA A 240 44.23 -34.68 5.22
CA ALA A 240 45.69 -34.64 5.38
C ALA A 240 46.17 -35.10 6.78
N MET A 241 45.26 -35.59 7.63
CA MET A 241 45.54 -35.92 9.03
C MET A 241 45.15 -37.36 9.40
N GLN A 242 45.32 -38.28 8.43
CA GLN A 242 45.22 -39.74 8.59
C GLN A 242 46.38 -40.44 7.83
N CYS A 243 47.61 -40.00 8.11
CA CYS A 243 48.79 -40.85 8.10
C CYS A 243 49.11 -41.24 9.54
#